data_AF-A0A4Q3VC89-F1
#
_entry.id   AF-A0A4Q3VC89-F1
#
_cell.length_a   1.000
_cell.length_b   1.000
_cell.length_c   1.000
_cell.angle_alpha   90.00
_cell.angle_beta   90.00
_cell.angle_gamma   90.00
#
_symmetry.space_group_name_H-M   'P 1'
#
loop_
_entity.id
_entity.type
_entity.pdbx_description
1 polymer ?
#
loop_
_entity_poly.entity_id
_entity_poly.type
_entity_poly.pdbx_seq_one_letter_code
_entity_poly.pdbx_strand_id
1 'polypeptide(L)'
;MIHTLDVTFQELRDDLEQRGIDVSKPGFYEAPKFQAAYGFDTYAEFVRQQPYTPEYLAYAKGEVEALTWFLHSRIRDFGRMGACIDASELMHRMLERRGVWCFTVKGGMTIHYRAAERHLPDGYYWPWSLNPELAAGHAWVWAPPYRIIDSTIRLEPYFDGEEELLPEFVLQENARPGEVEAVDIMMADEFWTLTGQELTLEAIDRRDPTLLPATARWGVRMCDYPECTVKYIPVAVSAPMYQLEAMEDNIECGTLPMDLMREYESERG
;
A
#
# COMPACT_ATOMS: atom_id res chain seq x y z
N MET A 1 -14.79 18.02 -13.75
CA MET A 1 -13.83 16.93 -13.52
C MET A 1 -12.46 17.49 -13.80
N ILE A 2 -11.64 17.65 -12.77
CA ILE A 2 -10.26 18.14 -12.92
C ILE A 2 -9.40 16.91 -13.22
N HIS A 3 -8.68 16.91 -14.35
CA HIS A 3 -7.68 15.89 -14.65
C HIS A 3 -6.48 16.11 -13.70
N THR A 4 -6.18 15.10 -12.90
CA THR A 4 -5.50 15.17 -11.59
C THR A 4 -3.96 15.15 -11.62
N LEU A 5 -3.30 15.62 -12.68
CA LEU A 5 -1.82 15.58 -12.73
C LEU A 5 -1.12 16.91 -12.46
N ASP A 6 -1.83 18.05 -12.45
CA ASP A 6 -1.20 19.39 -12.37
C ASP A 6 -1.76 20.32 -11.27
N VAL A 7 -2.54 19.80 -10.31
CA VAL A 7 -3.10 20.61 -9.22
C VAL A 7 -2.10 20.72 -8.08
N THR A 8 -1.79 21.94 -7.65
CA THR A 8 -0.94 22.20 -6.48
C THR A 8 -1.67 21.88 -5.18
N PHE A 9 -0.93 21.59 -4.11
CA PHE A 9 -1.51 21.38 -2.78
C PHE A 9 -2.46 22.53 -2.36
N GLN A 10 -2.07 23.78 -2.64
CA GLN A 10 -2.85 24.95 -2.26
C GLN A 10 -4.19 25.00 -3.00
N GLU A 11 -4.19 24.77 -4.31
CA GLU A 11 -5.42 24.72 -5.11
C GLU A 11 -6.34 23.57 -4.67
N LEU A 12 -5.76 22.40 -4.35
CA LEU A 12 -6.50 21.26 -3.85
C LEU A 12 -7.14 21.55 -2.48
N ARG A 13 -6.38 22.17 -1.57
CA ARG A 13 -6.90 22.58 -0.26
C ARG A 13 -8.03 23.58 -0.39
N ASP A 14 -7.87 24.60 -1.23
CA ASP A 14 -8.85 25.67 -1.37
C ASP A 14 -10.18 25.15 -1.98
N ASP A 15 -10.15 24.24 -2.95
CA ASP A 15 -11.37 23.60 -3.50
C ASP A 15 -12.08 22.73 -2.45
N LEU A 16 -11.34 21.96 -1.64
CA LEU A 16 -11.90 21.17 -0.53
C LEU A 16 -12.56 22.07 0.53
N GLU A 17 -11.86 23.13 0.96
CA GLU A 17 -12.35 24.07 1.97
C GLU A 17 -13.54 24.90 1.45
N GLN A 18 -13.54 25.33 0.19
CA GLN A 18 -14.65 26.06 -0.43
C GLN A 18 -15.95 25.24 -0.44
N ARG A 19 -15.85 23.91 -0.49
CA ARG A 19 -16.99 22.99 -0.37
C ARG A 19 -17.37 22.71 1.08
N GLY A 20 -16.62 23.25 2.04
CA GLY A 20 -16.80 23.06 3.47
C GLY A 20 -16.51 21.62 3.89
N ILE A 21 -15.43 21.04 3.35
CA ILE A 21 -14.80 19.81 3.84
C ILE A 21 -13.70 20.23 4.82
N ASP A 22 -13.73 19.68 6.04
CA ASP A 22 -12.71 19.92 7.06
C ASP A 22 -11.49 19.06 6.80
N VAL A 23 -10.41 19.68 6.34
CA VAL A 23 -9.13 19.04 6.01
C VAL A 23 -8.10 19.15 7.14
N SER A 24 -8.52 19.54 8.36
CA SER A 24 -7.59 19.72 9.49
C SER A 24 -7.09 18.42 10.12
N LYS A 25 -7.70 17.28 9.78
CA LYS A 25 -7.41 15.96 10.34
C LYS A 25 -7.48 14.86 9.27
N PRO A 26 -6.74 13.74 9.45
CA PRO A 26 -6.89 12.57 8.60
C PRO A 26 -8.31 12.02 8.61
N GLY A 27 -8.64 11.24 7.58
CA GLY A 27 -9.97 10.63 7.44
C GLY A 27 -11.06 11.53 6.83
N PHE A 28 -10.74 12.74 6.34
CA PHE A 28 -11.77 13.62 5.77
C PHE A 28 -12.43 13.07 4.50
N TYR A 29 -11.86 12.03 3.88
CA TYR A 29 -12.48 11.33 2.74
C TYR A 29 -13.83 10.68 3.09
N GLU A 30 -14.12 10.53 4.38
CA GLU A 30 -15.38 9.96 4.88
C GLU A 30 -16.50 10.99 4.98
N ALA A 31 -16.17 12.28 4.87
CA ALA A 31 -17.18 13.31 4.88
C ALA A 31 -18.16 13.08 3.71
N PRO A 32 -19.48 13.14 3.91
CA PRO A 32 -20.46 12.93 2.83
C PRO A 32 -20.26 13.87 1.64
N LYS A 33 -19.79 15.10 1.92
CA LYS A 33 -19.45 16.07 0.89
C LYS A 33 -18.23 15.68 0.05
N PHE A 34 -17.24 15.01 0.66
CA PHE A 34 -16.09 14.49 -0.07
C PHE A 34 -16.53 13.35 -0.97
N GLN A 35 -17.21 12.34 -0.42
CA GLN A 35 -17.67 11.15 -1.17
C GLN A 35 -18.60 11.51 -2.34
N ALA A 36 -19.38 12.59 -2.21
CA ALA A 36 -20.25 13.07 -3.29
C ALA A 36 -19.51 13.80 -4.42
N ALA A 37 -18.29 14.30 -4.18
CA ALA A 37 -17.59 15.20 -5.09
C ALA A 37 -16.25 14.66 -5.62
N TYR A 38 -15.60 13.74 -4.91
CA TYR A 38 -14.24 13.30 -5.18
C TYR A 38 -14.07 11.78 -5.07
N GLY A 39 -13.09 11.27 -5.82
CA GLY A 39 -12.56 9.92 -5.61
C GLY A 39 -11.48 9.92 -4.51
N PHE A 40 -11.20 8.73 -3.97
CA PHE A 40 -10.18 8.58 -2.92
C PHE A 40 -8.78 9.03 -3.35
N ASP A 41 -8.45 8.91 -4.65
CA ASP A 41 -7.26 9.49 -5.27
C ASP A 41 -7.01 10.96 -4.91
N THR A 42 -8.06 11.75 -4.72
CA THR A 42 -7.96 13.16 -4.31
C THR A 42 -7.42 13.29 -2.89
N TYR A 43 -7.85 12.42 -1.97
CA TYR A 43 -7.33 12.39 -0.60
C TYR A 43 -5.88 11.92 -0.56
N ALA A 44 -5.55 10.83 -1.28
CA ALA A 44 -4.18 10.35 -1.37
C ALA A 44 -3.23 11.42 -1.97
N GLU A 45 -3.71 12.20 -2.95
CA GLU A 45 -2.97 13.33 -3.49
C GLU A 45 -2.77 14.45 -2.45
N PHE A 46 -3.82 14.80 -1.70
CA PHE A 46 -3.73 15.76 -0.61
C PHE A 46 -2.67 15.35 0.42
N VAL A 47 -2.74 14.11 0.88
CA VAL A 47 -1.81 13.52 1.86
C VAL A 47 -0.38 13.51 1.32
N ARG A 48 -0.19 13.17 0.05
CA ARG A 48 1.13 13.12 -0.60
C ARG A 48 1.77 14.49 -0.78
N GLN A 49 0.98 15.52 -1.11
CA GLN A 49 1.48 16.87 -1.39
C GLN A 49 1.52 17.80 -0.16
N GLN A 50 0.83 17.44 0.92
CA GLN A 50 0.74 18.27 2.11
C GLN A 50 2.14 18.61 2.66
N PRO A 51 2.43 19.89 2.95
CA PRO A 51 3.63 20.25 3.67
C PRO A 51 3.50 19.81 5.13
N TYR A 52 4.48 19.03 5.59
CA TYR A 52 4.55 18.55 6.96
C TYR A 52 5.62 19.30 7.74
N THR A 53 5.33 19.66 8.99
CA THR A 53 6.35 20.26 9.86
C THR A 53 7.35 19.19 10.32
N PRO A 54 8.60 19.56 10.64
CA PRO A 54 9.58 18.62 11.19
C PRO A 54 9.09 17.90 12.45
N GLU A 55 8.34 18.59 13.32
CA GLU A 55 7.78 18.03 14.56
C GLU A 55 6.76 16.94 14.25
N TYR A 56 5.87 17.19 13.28
CA TYR A 56 4.90 16.20 12.84
C TYR A 56 5.61 15.01 12.18
N LEU A 57 6.61 15.24 11.33
CA LEU A 57 7.36 14.14 10.68
C LEU A 57 8.09 13.26 11.70
N ALA A 58 8.66 13.85 12.75
CA ALA A 58 9.28 13.10 13.84
C ALA A 58 8.26 12.27 14.63
N TYR A 59 7.08 12.86 14.91
CA TYR A 59 5.97 12.15 15.56
C TYR A 59 5.47 10.99 14.69
N ALA A 60 5.12 11.26 13.43
CA ALA A 60 4.59 10.28 12.50
C ALA A 60 5.59 9.15 12.24
N LYS A 61 6.89 9.46 12.13
CA LYS A 61 7.95 8.45 12.05
C LYS A 61 7.90 7.47 13.21
N GLY A 62 7.88 7.99 14.45
CA GLY A 62 7.84 7.15 15.64
C GLY A 62 6.58 6.31 15.75
N GLU A 63 5.41 6.84 15.37
CA GLU A 63 4.16 6.08 15.33
C GLU A 63 4.16 5.01 14.24
N VAL A 64 4.63 5.31 13.04
CA VAL A 64 4.71 4.34 11.93
C VAL A 64 5.67 3.19 12.27
N GLU A 65 6.87 3.49 12.77
CA GLU A 65 7.84 2.46 13.15
C GLU A 65 7.28 1.55 14.25
N ALA A 66 6.70 2.13 15.31
CA ALA A 66 6.14 1.37 16.43
C ALA A 66 4.95 0.51 15.99
N LEU A 67 4.02 1.07 15.21
CA LEU A 67 2.85 0.34 14.76
C LEU A 67 3.19 -0.77 13.76
N THR A 68 4.16 -0.54 12.88
CA THR A 68 4.64 -1.56 11.93
C THR A 68 5.20 -2.77 12.68
N TRP A 69 6.05 -2.51 13.69
CA TRP A 69 6.59 -3.58 14.53
C TRP A 69 5.50 -4.32 15.30
N PHE A 70 4.56 -3.58 15.90
CA PHE A 70 3.44 -4.13 16.65
C PHE A 70 2.60 -5.07 15.77
N LEU A 71 2.11 -4.58 14.63
CA LEU A 71 1.26 -5.38 13.73
C LEU A 71 2.01 -6.56 13.13
N HIS A 72 3.25 -6.37 12.68
CA HIS A 72 4.07 -7.48 12.17
C HIS A 72 4.20 -8.60 13.22
N SER A 73 4.53 -8.24 14.46
CA SER A 73 4.68 -9.22 15.55
C SER A 73 3.38 -9.96 15.82
N ARG A 74 2.24 -9.26 15.87
CA ARG A 74 0.93 -9.88 16.15
C ARG A 74 0.48 -10.83 15.04
N ILE A 75 0.66 -10.46 13.77
CA ILE A 75 0.31 -11.32 12.63
C ILE A 75 1.21 -12.55 12.61
N ARG A 76 2.53 -12.35 12.77
CA ARG A 76 3.52 -13.44 12.85
C ARG A 76 3.20 -14.43 13.97
N ASP A 77 2.93 -13.93 15.17
CA ASP A 77 2.69 -14.78 16.35
C ASP A 77 1.36 -15.55 16.27
N PHE A 78 0.36 -14.99 15.58
CA PHE A 78 -0.87 -15.70 15.24
C PHE A 78 -0.66 -16.76 14.14
N GLY A 79 0.32 -16.55 13.26
CA GLY A 79 0.73 -17.49 12.22
C GLY A 79 -0.15 -17.45 10.96
N ARG A 80 -0.82 -16.32 10.67
CA ARG A 80 -1.56 -16.14 9.41
C ARG A 80 -0.62 -15.59 8.33
N MET A 81 -0.75 -16.15 7.13
CA MET A 81 -0.04 -15.72 5.93
C MET A 81 -1.02 -15.09 4.94
N GLY A 82 -0.52 -14.25 4.03
CA GLY A 82 -1.34 -13.66 2.96
C GLY A 82 -2.28 -12.54 3.44
N ALA A 83 -1.79 -11.74 4.39
CA ALA A 83 -2.58 -10.80 5.19
C ALA A 83 -2.48 -9.34 4.71
N CYS A 84 -1.85 -9.06 3.57
CA CYS A 84 -1.42 -7.71 3.20
C CYS A 84 -2.55 -6.68 3.15
N ILE A 85 -3.73 -7.05 2.62
CA ILE A 85 -4.88 -6.14 2.52
C ILE A 85 -5.41 -5.80 3.91
N ASP A 86 -5.78 -6.82 4.68
CA ASP A 86 -6.37 -6.66 6.01
C ASP A 86 -5.38 -5.93 6.96
N ALA A 87 -4.10 -6.28 6.92
CA ALA A 87 -3.05 -5.62 7.71
C ALA A 87 -2.88 -4.15 7.32
N SER A 88 -2.89 -3.84 6.01
CA SER A 88 -2.78 -2.46 5.53
C SER A 88 -4.01 -1.62 5.88
N GLU A 89 -5.21 -2.21 5.82
CA GLU A 89 -6.46 -1.54 6.20
C GLU A 89 -6.51 -1.28 7.72
N LEU A 90 -6.10 -2.24 8.54
CA LEU A 90 -5.97 -2.05 9.98
C LEU A 90 -4.94 -0.95 10.31
N MET A 91 -3.75 -1.05 9.73
CA MET A 91 -2.68 -0.07 9.95
C MET A 91 -3.13 1.33 9.57
N HIS A 92 -3.83 1.48 8.43
CA HIS A 92 -4.41 2.75 8.01
C HIS A 92 -5.31 3.32 9.10
N ARG A 93 -6.29 2.56 9.59
CA ARG A 93 -7.22 3.03 10.64
C ARG A 93 -6.53 3.38 11.95
N MET A 94 -5.56 2.57 12.37
CA MET A 94 -4.81 2.83 13.58
C MET A 94 -3.97 4.11 13.43
N LEU A 95 -3.29 4.32 12.29
CA LEU A 95 -2.54 5.56 12.02
C LEU A 95 -3.45 6.80 12.02
N GLU A 96 -4.62 6.74 11.37
CA GLU A 96 -5.56 7.86 11.39
C GLU A 96 -6.02 8.21 12.81
N ARG A 97 -6.29 7.19 13.63
CA ARG A 97 -6.64 7.37 15.04
C ARG A 97 -5.50 7.99 15.85
N ARG A 98 -4.25 7.71 15.48
CA ARG A 98 -3.06 8.38 16.01
C ARG A 98 -2.79 9.75 15.40
N GLY A 99 -3.67 10.25 14.52
CA GLY A 99 -3.53 11.56 13.87
C GLY A 99 -2.46 11.58 12.77
N VAL A 100 -2.04 10.41 12.28
CA VAL A 100 -1.08 10.29 11.18
C VAL A 100 -1.84 10.23 9.86
N TRP A 101 -1.53 11.17 8.97
CA TRP A 101 -1.99 11.18 7.58
C TRP A 101 -1.42 9.98 6.82
N CYS A 102 -2.29 9.15 6.25
CA CYS A 102 -1.87 7.97 5.50
C CYS A 102 -2.89 7.63 4.42
N PHE A 103 -2.53 6.70 3.54
CA PHE A 103 -3.45 6.01 2.64
C PHE A 103 -2.93 4.63 2.30
N THR A 104 -3.82 3.73 1.88
CA THR A 104 -3.43 2.39 1.42
C THR A 104 -3.13 2.42 -0.07
N VAL A 105 -2.09 1.71 -0.47
CA VAL A 105 -1.71 1.50 -1.87
C VAL A 105 -1.99 0.04 -2.21
N LYS A 106 -2.61 -0.19 -3.37
CA LYS A 106 -2.84 -1.51 -3.95
C LYS A 106 -2.02 -1.61 -5.24
N GLY A 107 -1.34 -2.73 -5.41
CA GLY A 107 -0.31 -2.84 -6.43
C GLY A 107 0.17 -4.24 -6.67
N GLY A 108 1.20 -4.33 -7.49
CA GLY A 108 2.03 -5.51 -7.65
C GLY A 108 3.28 -5.43 -6.79
N MET A 109 3.89 -6.59 -6.60
CA MET A 109 5.21 -6.70 -5.99
C MET A 109 6.05 -7.74 -6.74
N THR A 110 7.27 -7.36 -7.08
CA THR A 110 8.26 -8.27 -7.67
C THR A 110 9.46 -8.37 -6.74
N ILE A 111 9.90 -9.59 -6.44
CA ILE A 111 11.02 -9.87 -5.56
C ILE A 111 12.14 -10.51 -6.38
N HIS A 112 13.27 -9.82 -6.47
CA HIS A 112 14.48 -10.35 -7.08
C HIS A 112 15.44 -10.86 -6.00
N TYR A 113 15.64 -12.17 -5.92
CA TYR A 113 16.55 -12.77 -4.94
C TYR A 113 17.99 -12.74 -5.45
N ARG A 114 18.94 -12.44 -4.55
CA ARG A 114 20.38 -12.36 -4.86
C ARG A 114 21.16 -13.59 -4.37
N ALA A 115 20.52 -14.47 -3.61
CA ALA A 115 21.13 -15.70 -3.09
C ALA A 115 21.40 -16.71 -4.21
N ALA A 116 22.50 -16.50 -4.94
CA ALA A 116 22.90 -17.28 -6.12
C ALA A 116 22.96 -18.79 -5.84
N GLU A 117 23.28 -19.19 -4.61
CA GLU A 117 23.37 -20.59 -4.19
C GLU A 117 22.00 -21.30 -4.10
N ARG A 118 20.91 -20.55 -3.90
CA ARG A 118 19.56 -21.10 -3.78
C ARG A 118 18.83 -21.22 -5.12
N HIS A 119 19.35 -20.60 -6.19
CA HIS A 119 18.77 -20.62 -7.54
C HIS A 119 17.25 -20.31 -7.56
N LEU A 120 16.79 -19.43 -6.68
CA LEU A 120 15.38 -19.09 -6.58
C LEU A 120 14.93 -18.25 -7.77
N PRO A 121 13.76 -18.53 -8.36
CA PRO A 121 13.14 -17.64 -9.34
C PRO A 121 12.68 -16.34 -8.67
N ASP A 122 12.47 -15.30 -9.46
CA ASP A 122 11.83 -14.07 -8.98
C ASP A 122 10.42 -14.37 -8.46
N GLY A 123 10.06 -13.76 -7.33
CA GLY A 123 8.70 -13.83 -6.78
C GLY A 123 7.81 -12.76 -7.39
N TYR A 124 6.61 -13.13 -7.84
CA TYR A 124 5.66 -12.21 -8.46
C TYR A 124 4.31 -12.23 -7.75
N TYR A 125 3.83 -11.02 -7.44
CA TYR A 125 2.52 -10.74 -6.89
C TYR A 125 1.81 -9.82 -7.87
N TRP A 126 1.08 -10.39 -8.82
CA TRP A 126 0.53 -9.64 -9.94
C TRP A 126 -0.70 -8.82 -9.55
N PRO A 127 -0.74 -7.51 -9.87
CA PRO A 127 -1.89 -6.65 -9.61
C PRO A 127 -3.07 -6.92 -10.56
N TRP A 128 -2.86 -7.72 -11.60
CA TRP A 128 -3.85 -8.00 -12.63
C TRP A 128 -3.89 -9.50 -12.95
N SER A 129 -5.09 -10.07 -12.94
CA SER A 129 -5.35 -11.47 -13.32
C SER A 129 -6.69 -11.56 -14.05
N LEU A 130 -6.85 -12.61 -14.86
CA LEU A 130 -8.10 -12.96 -15.51
C LEU A 130 -9.13 -13.54 -14.55
N ASN A 131 -8.69 -14.00 -13.38
CA ASN A 131 -9.58 -14.25 -12.27
C ASN A 131 -9.51 -13.04 -11.32
N PRO A 132 -10.53 -12.15 -11.32
CA PRO A 132 -10.55 -11.00 -10.42
C PRO A 132 -10.48 -11.40 -8.95
N GLU A 133 -10.88 -12.63 -8.60
CA GLU A 133 -10.77 -13.17 -7.24
C GLU A 133 -9.31 -13.50 -6.86
N LEU A 134 -8.41 -13.66 -7.84
CA LEU A 134 -6.97 -13.84 -7.66
C LEU A 134 -6.20 -12.53 -7.87
N ALA A 135 -6.86 -11.45 -8.31
CA ALA A 135 -6.27 -10.14 -8.52
C ALA A 135 -6.14 -9.38 -7.18
N ALA A 136 -5.33 -9.94 -6.29
CA ALA A 136 -4.80 -9.26 -5.12
C ALA A 136 -3.29 -9.44 -5.16
N GLY A 137 -2.60 -8.58 -5.91
CA GLY A 137 -1.14 -8.61 -5.99
C GLY A 137 -0.58 -8.36 -4.59
N HIS A 138 -0.59 -7.11 -4.17
CA HIS A 138 -0.11 -6.73 -2.84
C HIS A 138 -0.73 -5.41 -2.37
N ALA A 139 -0.72 -5.20 -1.05
CA ALA A 139 -1.16 -3.95 -0.43
C ALA A 139 -0.17 -3.50 0.64
N TRP A 140 0.02 -2.18 0.72
CA TRP A 140 0.88 -1.56 1.72
C TRP A 140 0.37 -0.16 2.07
N VAL A 141 0.96 0.47 3.09
CA VAL A 141 0.57 1.81 3.52
C VAL A 141 1.60 2.85 3.09
N TRP A 142 1.10 4.02 2.71
CA TRP A 142 1.88 5.25 2.57
C TRP A 142 1.56 6.16 3.75
N ALA A 143 2.58 6.63 4.48
CA ALA A 143 2.42 7.62 5.54
C ALA A 143 3.74 8.36 5.78
N PRO A 144 3.74 9.69 5.87
CA PRO A 144 4.97 10.47 5.96
C PRO A 144 5.75 10.11 7.26
N PRO A 145 7.09 10.04 7.23
CA PRO A 145 7.97 10.30 6.07
C PRO A 145 8.11 9.10 5.11
N TYR A 146 7.52 7.95 5.43
CA TYR A 146 7.63 6.74 4.64
C TYR A 146 6.71 6.76 3.41
N ARG A 147 7.18 6.14 2.34
CA ARG A 147 6.42 5.95 1.09
C ARG A 147 5.97 4.52 0.90
N ILE A 148 6.61 3.59 1.61
CA ILE A 148 6.29 2.17 1.60
C ILE A 148 6.41 1.69 3.05
N ILE A 149 5.28 1.26 3.58
CA ILE A 149 5.13 0.63 4.88
C ILE A 149 4.43 -0.70 4.66
N ASP A 150 5.18 -1.78 4.78
CA ASP A 150 4.70 -3.12 4.52
C ASP A 150 5.11 -4.01 5.70
N SER A 151 4.14 -4.30 6.56
CA SER A 151 4.32 -5.15 7.73
C SER A 151 4.22 -6.65 7.42
N THR A 152 3.86 -7.02 6.19
CA THR A 152 3.52 -8.40 5.82
C THR A 152 4.46 -9.01 4.78
N ILE A 153 5.46 -8.28 4.28
CA ILE A 153 6.42 -8.80 3.29
C ILE A 153 7.00 -10.18 3.64
N ARG A 154 7.33 -10.48 4.90
CA ARG A 154 7.85 -11.81 5.29
C ARG A 154 6.74 -12.82 5.62
N LEU A 155 5.50 -12.37 5.64
CA LEU A 155 4.30 -13.10 6.06
C LEU A 155 3.38 -13.42 4.87
N GLU A 156 3.85 -13.22 3.64
CA GLU A 156 3.14 -13.71 2.47
C GLU A 156 3.35 -15.23 2.28
N PRO A 157 2.52 -15.92 1.47
CA PRO A 157 2.73 -17.33 1.18
C PRO A 157 3.97 -17.56 0.31
N TYR A 158 5.00 -18.14 0.92
CA TYR A 158 6.24 -18.60 0.28
C TYR A 158 6.30 -20.13 0.29
N PHE A 159 7.06 -20.75 -0.62
CA PHE A 159 7.01 -22.21 -0.83
C PHE A 159 8.33 -22.93 -0.52
N ASP A 160 9.45 -22.27 -0.74
CA ASP A 160 10.80 -22.84 -0.72
C ASP A 160 11.72 -22.11 0.27
N GLY A 161 11.15 -21.51 1.33
CA GLY A 161 11.89 -20.81 2.38
C GLY A 161 12.43 -19.45 1.94
N GLU A 162 11.80 -18.82 0.94
CA GLU A 162 12.21 -17.53 0.39
C GLU A 162 12.05 -16.39 1.41
N GLU A 163 11.12 -16.53 2.36
CA GLU A 163 10.86 -15.57 3.42
C GLU A 163 12.11 -15.27 4.26
N GLU A 164 13.02 -16.23 4.39
CA GLU A 164 14.27 -16.06 5.12
C GLU A 164 15.17 -14.98 4.49
N LEU A 165 15.05 -14.75 3.18
CA LEU A 165 15.83 -13.75 2.43
C LEU A 165 15.21 -12.35 2.44
N LEU A 166 13.98 -12.22 2.96
CA LEU A 166 13.26 -10.95 2.99
C LEU A 166 13.57 -10.16 4.27
N PRO A 167 13.37 -8.84 4.29
CA PRO A 167 13.33 -8.11 5.56
C PRO A 167 12.10 -8.56 6.38
N GLU A 168 12.08 -8.32 7.70
CA GLU A 168 10.87 -8.58 8.52
C GLU A 168 9.67 -7.75 8.04
N PHE A 169 9.92 -6.47 7.75
CA PHE A 169 8.97 -5.51 7.18
C PHE A 169 9.74 -4.48 6.34
N VAL A 170 9.03 -3.73 5.50
CA VAL A 170 9.58 -2.64 4.71
C VAL A 170 9.14 -1.30 5.29
N LEU A 171 10.12 -0.45 5.59
CA LEU A 171 9.95 0.95 5.95
C LEU A 171 10.89 1.80 5.10
N GLN A 172 10.37 2.42 4.05
CA GLN A 172 11.20 3.14 3.07
C GLN A 172 10.73 4.58 2.87
N GLU A 173 11.59 5.53 3.24
CA GLU A 173 11.38 6.97 2.97
C GLU A 173 11.76 7.32 1.53
N ASN A 174 12.90 6.80 1.06
CA ASN A 174 13.53 7.18 -0.20
C ASN A 174 13.98 5.95 -1.01
N ALA A 175 13.04 5.07 -1.33
CA ALA A 175 13.27 3.98 -2.28
C ALA A 175 13.62 4.53 -3.68
N ARG A 176 14.58 3.88 -4.35
CA ARG A 176 15.01 4.33 -5.69
C ARG A 176 13.85 4.18 -6.69
N PRO A 177 13.73 5.08 -7.67
CA PRO A 177 12.77 4.91 -8.75
C PRO A 177 13.01 3.59 -9.50
N GLY A 178 11.93 2.95 -9.91
CA GLY A 178 11.95 1.82 -10.83
C GLY A 178 11.10 2.10 -12.06
N GLU A 179 11.10 1.16 -13.00
CA GLU A 179 10.24 1.15 -14.18
C GLU A 179 9.35 -0.09 -14.13
N VAL A 180 8.12 -0.01 -14.64
CA VAL A 180 7.24 -1.17 -14.76
C VAL A 180 7.59 -1.96 -16.00
N GLU A 181 7.64 -3.29 -15.87
CA GLU A 181 7.76 -4.23 -16.97
C GLU A 181 6.45 -4.99 -17.13
N ALA A 182 6.17 -5.53 -18.32
CA ALA A 182 4.90 -6.22 -18.56
C ALA A 182 4.72 -7.43 -17.63
N VAL A 183 5.81 -8.13 -17.31
CA VAL A 183 5.85 -9.27 -16.39
C VAL A 183 5.56 -8.88 -14.93
N ASP A 184 5.67 -7.60 -14.56
CA ASP A 184 5.30 -7.14 -13.22
C ASP A 184 3.78 -7.01 -13.05
N ILE A 185 3.03 -6.89 -14.15
CA ILE A 185 1.59 -6.64 -14.13
C ILE A 185 0.79 -7.94 -14.20
N MET A 186 1.26 -8.93 -14.95
CA MET A 186 0.54 -10.16 -15.19
C MET A 186 1.48 -11.31 -15.57
N MET A 187 1.05 -12.54 -15.31
CA MET A 187 1.67 -13.75 -15.84
C MET A 187 1.57 -13.82 -17.38
N ALA A 188 2.71 -14.07 -18.04
CA ALA A 188 2.79 -14.16 -19.50
C ALA A 188 1.95 -15.30 -20.11
N ASP A 189 1.96 -16.48 -19.49
CA ASP A 189 1.22 -17.65 -19.97
C ASP A 189 -0.30 -17.44 -19.90
N GLU A 190 -0.76 -16.81 -18.82
CA GLU A 190 -2.16 -16.42 -18.64
C GLU A 190 -2.57 -15.39 -19.71
N PHE A 191 -1.71 -14.39 -19.98
CA PHE A 191 -1.95 -13.40 -21.03
C PHE A 191 -2.03 -14.05 -22.42
N TRP A 192 -1.06 -14.89 -22.77
CA TRP A 192 -1.02 -15.59 -24.06
C TRP A 192 -2.26 -16.46 -24.25
N THR A 193 -2.63 -17.24 -23.22
CA THR A 193 -3.79 -18.14 -23.26
C THR A 193 -5.08 -17.40 -23.62
N LEU A 194 -5.25 -16.16 -23.15
CA LEU A 194 -6.46 -15.38 -23.39
C LEU A 194 -6.38 -14.50 -24.64
N THR A 195 -5.19 -14.07 -25.05
CA THR A 195 -5.04 -13.10 -26.14
C THR A 195 -4.57 -13.70 -27.46
N GLY A 196 -3.83 -14.81 -27.40
CA GLY A 196 -2.98 -15.28 -28.51
C GLY A 196 -1.88 -14.27 -28.89
N GLN A 197 -1.52 -13.35 -27.98
CA GLN A 197 -0.55 -12.28 -28.16
C GLN A 197 0.55 -12.38 -27.10
N GLU A 198 1.75 -11.94 -27.46
CA GLU A 198 2.86 -11.77 -26.53
C GLU A 198 2.52 -10.71 -25.47
N LEU A 199 2.95 -10.95 -24.23
CA LEU A 199 2.79 -10.02 -23.13
C LEU A 199 3.71 -8.81 -23.32
N THR A 200 3.12 -7.64 -23.61
CA THR A 200 3.83 -6.36 -23.71
C THR A 200 3.04 -5.26 -22.99
N LEU A 201 3.71 -4.19 -22.59
CA LEU A 201 3.05 -3.03 -21.98
C LEU A 201 2.02 -2.40 -22.93
N GLU A 202 2.28 -2.36 -24.23
CA GLU A 202 1.32 -1.89 -25.24
C GLU A 202 0.08 -2.80 -25.31
N ALA A 203 0.26 -4.11 -25.16
CA ALA A 203 -0.85 -5.04 -25.16
C ALA A 203 -1.70 -4.93 -23.87
N ILE A 204 -1.07 -4.63 -22.73
CA ILE A 204 -1.76 -4.28 -21.48
C ILE A 204 -2.52 -2.96 -21.63
N ASP A 205 -1.89 -1.90 -22.12
CA ASP A 205 -2.49 -0.56 -22.26
C ASP A 205 -3.72 -0.57 -23.17
N ARG A 206 -3.69 -1.36 -24.27
CA ARG A 206 -4.86 -1.53 -25.15
C ARG A 206 -6.07 -2.18 -24.44
N ARG A 207 -5.84 -2.91 -23.35
CA ARG A 207 -6.89 -3.62 -22.59
C ARG A 207 -7.35 -2.83 -21.38
N ASP A 208 -6.39 -2.26 -20.66
CA ASP A 208 -6.63 -1.36 -19.54
C ASP A 208 -5.76 -0.10 -19.72
N PRO A 209 -6.30 0.93 -20.40
CA PRO A 209 -5.57 2.18 -20.62
C PRO A 209 -5.47 3.05 -19.34
N THR A 210 -6.02 2.59 -18.21
CA THR A 210 -5.96 3.31 -16.94
C THR A 210 -4.84 2.83 -16.03
N LEU A 211 -4.39 1.57 -16.21
CA LEU A 211 -3.40 0.94 -15.37
C LEU A 211 -2.03 1.62 -15.46
N LEU A 212 -1.46 1.78 -16.66
CA LEU A 212 -0.13 2.39 -16.80
C LEU A 212 -0.10 3.87 -16.34
N PRO A 213 -1.10 4.71 -16.66
CA PRO A 213 -1.19 6.05 -16.08
C PRO A 213 -1.26 6.05 -14.54
N ALA A 214 -2.01 5.12 -13.93
CA ALA A 214 -2.07 5.00 -12.48
C ALA A 214 -0.71 4.60 -11.88
N THR A 215 -0.03 3.63 -12.48
CA THR A 215 1.33 3.23 -12.09
C THR A 215 2.33 4.37 -12.22
N ALA A 216 2.26 5.14 -13.31
CA ALA A 216 3.12 6.30 -13.51
C ALA A 216 2.84 7.40 -12.46
N ARG A 217 1.57 7.64 -12.12
CA ARG A 217 1.16 8.67 -11.15
C ARG A 217 1.71 8.42 -9.75
N TRP A 218 1.62 7.18 -9.28
CA TRP A 218 2.07 6.80 -7.92
C TRP A 218 3.55 6.44 -7.87
N GLY A 219 4.10 5.97 -9.00
CA GLY A 219 5.52 5.76 -9.25
C GLY A 219 6.04 4.45 -8.68
N VAL A 220 6.68 3.66 -9.53
CA VAL A 220 7.34 2.40 -9.16
C VAL A 220 8.57 2.67 -8.29
N ARG A 221 8.77 1.82 -7.28
CA ARG A 221 9.85 1.94 -6.31
C ARG A 221 10.58 0.63 -6.13
N MET A 222 11.89 0.70 -5.96
CA MET A 222 12.73 -0.45 -5.68
C MET A 222 13.43 -0.27 -4.33
N CYS A 223 13.34 -1.29 -3.50
CA CYS A 223 13.89 -1.34 -2.16
C CYS A 223 15.00 -2.39 -2.15
N ASP A 224 16.23 -1.94 -1.97
CA ASP A 224 17.39 -2.84 -1.97
C ASP A 224 17.69 -3.31 -0.55
N TYR A 225 17.72 -4.62 -0.37
CA TYR A 225 18.16 -5.32 0.85
C TYR A 225 19.41 -6.13 0.54
N PRO A 226 20.14 -6.67 1.53
CA PRO A 226 21.33 -7.49 1.24
C PRO A 226 21.03 -8.67 0.31
N GLU A 227 19.99 -9.45 0.62
CA GLU A 227 19.67 -10.71 -0.05
C GLU A 227 18.62 -10.60 -1.15
N CYS A 228 17.93 -9.47 -1.26
CA CYS A 228 16.89 -9.29 -2.25
C CYS A 228 16.73 -7.83 -2.70
N THR A 229 15.95 -7.65 -3.76
CA THR A 229 15.40 -6.37 -4.17
C THR A 229 13.90 -6.51 -4.26
N VAL A 230 13.15 -5.65 -3.59
CA VAL A 230 11.69 -5.64 -3.65
C VAL A 230 11.22 -4.45 -4.48
N LYS A 231 10.51 -4.73 -5.56
CA LYS A 231 9.93 -3.76 -6.49
C LYS A 231 8.44 -3.63 -6.18
N TYR A 232 8.00 -2.44 -5.76
CA TYR A 232 6.61 -2.12 -5.50
C TYR A 232 6.03 -1.38 -6.71
N ILE A 233 4.96 -1.93 -7.29
CA ILE A 233 4.29 -1.42 -8.48
C ILE A 233 2.88 -0.93 -8.11
N PRO A 234 2.69 0.33 -7.70
CA PRO A 234 1.37 0.82 -7.33
C PRO A 234 0.45 0.86 -8.54
N VAL A 235 -0.81 0.40 -8.42
CA VAL A 235 -1.82 0.52 -9.49
C VAL A 235 -3.06 1.27 -9.04
N ALA A 236 -3.32 1.34 -7.73
CA ALA A 236 -4.44 2.06 -7.15
C ALA A 236 -4.15 2.49 -5.71
N VAL A 237 -5.01 3.36 -5.17
CA VAL A 237 -5.04 3.73 -3.75
C VAL A 237 -6.44 3.51 -3.19
N SER A 238 -6.54 3.20 -1.90
CA SER A 238 -7.83 2.93 -1.26
C SER A 238 -7.90 3.38 0.21
N ALA A 239 -9.13 3.56 0.67
CA ALA A 239 -9.48 3.64 2.08
C ALA A 239 -9.92 2.26 2.61
N PRO A 240 -9.82 2.01 3.91
CA PRO A 240 -10.45 0.86 4.55
C PRO A 240 -11.97 0.97 4.43
N MET A 241 -12.63 -0.17 4.21
CA MET A 241 -14.10 -0.18 4.01
C MET A 241 -14.86 0.24 5.27
N TYR A 242 -14.34 -0.10 6.44
CA TYR A 242 -15.01 0.09 7.73
C TYR A 242 -14.18 0.98 8.65
N GLN A 243 -14.89 1.69 9.53
CA GLN A 243 -14.29 2.32 10.71
C GLN A 243 -13.65 1.25 11.60
N LEU A 244 -12.65 1.63 12.39
CA LEU A 244 -11.99 0.70 13.32
C LEU A 244 -12.98 0.01 14.27
N GLU A 245 -13.98 0.76 14.77
CA GLU A 245 -15.05 0.25 15.63
C GLU A 245 -16.02 -0.72 14.94
N ALA A 246 -16.09 -0.69 13.61
CA ALA A 246 -17.02 -1.46 12.78
C ALA A 246 -16.33 -2.59 11.99
N MET A 247 -15.03 -2.79 12.19
CA MET A 247 -14.33 -3.96 11.69
C MET A 247 -14.69 -5.15 12.61
N GLU A 248 -15.71 -5.92 12.22
CA GLU A 248 -16.35 -6.95 13.05
C GLU A 248 -15.57 -8.28 13.10
N ASP A 249 -14.60 -8.45 12.22
CA ASP A 249 -13.78 -9.66 12.17
C ASP A 249 -12.58 -9.56 13.11
N ASN A 250 -12.22 -10.68 13.75
CA ASN A 250 -10.90 -10.84 14.36
C ASN A 250 -9.89 -10.69 13.22
N ILE A 251 -9.29 -9.52 13.11
CA ILE A 251 -8.27 -9.24 12.11
C ILE A 251 -7.18 -10.30 12.26
N GLU A 252 -6.52 -10.62 11.15
CA GLU A 252 -5.26 -11.34 10.87
C GLU A 252 -4.30 -11.77 12.01
N CYS A 253 -4.45 -11.25 13.22
CA CYS A 253 -3.75 -11.61 14.44
C CYS A 253 -4.65 -12.21 15.55
N GLY A 254 -5.91 -12.54 15.25
CA GLY A 254 -6.82 -13.24 16.18
C GLY A 254 -7.47 -12.36 17.24
N THR A 255 -7.33 -11.04 17.14
CA THR A 255 -7.84 -10.05 18.10
C THR A 255 -8.70 -9.01 17.37
N LEU A 256 -9.74 -8.53 18.03
CA LEU A 256 -10.58 -7.48 17.46
C LEU A 256 -9.76 -6.18 17.26
N PRO A 257 -9.99 -5.44 16.17
CA PRO A 257 -9.28 -4.19 15.85
C PRO A 257 -9.25 -3.18 17.00
N MET A 258 -10.38 -3.00 17.69
CA MET A 258 -10.47 -2.09 18.83
C MET A 258 -9.68 -2.56 20.05
N ASP A 259 -9.52 -3.87 20.23
CA ASP A 259 -8.71 -4.42 21.32
C ASP A 259 -7.22 -4.33 20.99
N LEU A 260 -6.83 -4.56 19.74
CA LEU A 260 -5.46 -4.29 19.25
C LEU A 260 -5.08 -2.84 19.43
N MET A 261 -6.00 -1.92 19.12
CA MET A 261 -5.75 -0.49 19.32
C MET A 261 -5.54 -0.14 20.79
N ARG A 262 -6.34 -0.69 21.70
CA ARG A 262 -6.15 -0.48 23.14
C ARG A 262 -4.84 -1.06 23.63
N GLU A 263 -4.47 -2.24 23.13
CA GLU A 263 -3.18 -2.87 23.45
C GLU A 263 -2.02 -1.99 22.98
N TYR A 264 -2.03 -1.56 21.71
CA TYR A 264 -1.04 -0.64 21.16
C TYR A 264 -0.95 0.66 21.97
N GLU A 265 -2.09 1.30 22.29
CA GLU A 265 -2.13 2.52 23.09
C GLU A 265 -1.56 2.32 24.50
N SER A 266 -1.74 1.13 25.08
CA SER A 266 -1.18 0.79 26.40
C SER A 266 0.34 0.59 26.37
N GLU A 267 0.90 0.08 25.26
CA GLU A 267 2.34 -0.07 25.06
C GLU A 267 3.04 1.28 24.75
N ARG A 268 2.27 2.30 24.34
CA ARG A 268 2.76 3.65 24.00
C ARG A 268 2.63 4.67 25.14
N GLY A 269 2.00 4.28 26.26
CA GLY A 269 1.75 5.11 27.44
C GLY A 269 2.98 5.54 28.22
#